data_AF-A0A7X5D2S6-F1
#
_entry.id   AF-A0A7X5D2S6-F1
#
_cell.length_a   1.000
_cell.length_b   1.000
_cell.length_c   1.000
_cell.angle_alpha   90.00
_cell.angle_beta   90.00
_cell.angle_gamma   90.00
#
_symmetry.space_group_name_H-M   'P 1'
#
loop_
_entity.id
_entity.type
_entity.pdbx_description
1 polymer ?
#
loop_
_entity_poly.entity_id
_entity_poly.type
_entity_poly.pdbx_seq_one_letter_code
_entity_poly.pdbx_strand_id
1 'polypeptide(L)' 'MTQTLESEVSLMCNLSKGAEEKGIQKGIDKGITAMILTLKELQISSDVILKQICEKFGLTEETAETYLKEIT' A
#
# COMPACT_ATOMS: atom_id res chain seq x y z
N MET A 1 15.14 3.36 -37.15
CA MET A 1 15.04 2.72 -35.82
C MET A 1 15.07 1.21 -36.05
N THR A 2 15.78 0.42 -35.22
CA THR A 2 15.87 -1.04 -35.40
C THR A 2 14.86 -1.75 -34.49
N GLN A 3 14.31 -2.88 -34.96
CA GLN A 3 13.33 -3.67 -34.19
C GLN A 3 13.86 -4.11 -32.81
N THR A 4 15.17 -4.37 -32.71
CA THR A 4 15.83 -4.70 -31.44
C THR A 4 15.73 -3.55 -30.43
N LEU A 5 16.03 -2.32 -30.86
CA LEU A 5 15.98 -1.15 -29.98
C LEU A 5 14.54 -0.86 -29.52
N GLU A 6 13.56 -1.01 -30.42
CA GLU A 6 12.14 -0.83 -30.08
C GLU A 6 11.68 -1.86 -29.04
N SER A 7 12.15 -3.10 -29.14
CA SER A 7 11.82 -4.17 -28.19
C SER A 7 12.44 -3.93 -26.81
N GLU A 8 13.68 -3.48 -26.75
CA GLU A 8 14.37 -3.16 -25.49
C GLU A 8 13.72 -1.98 -24.77
N VAL A 9 13.37 -0.92 -25.50
CA VAL A 9 12.66 0.25 -24.95
C VAL A 9 11.29 -0.16 -24.40
N SER A 10 10.53 -0.98 -25.13
CA SER A 10 9.24 -1.48 -24.65
C SER A 10 9.38 -2.32 -23.38
N LEU A 11 10.41 -3.16 -23.29
CA LEU A 11 10.69 -3.95 -22.09
C LEU A 11 11.00 -3.05 -20.89
N MET A 12 11.85 -2.03 -21.08
CA MET A 12 12.17 -1.07 -20.02
C MET A 12 10.94 -0.31 -19.52
N CYS A 13 10.07 0.18 -20.41
CA CYS A 13 8.86 0.89 -20.01
C CYS A 13 7.93 0.02 -19.14
N ASN A 14 7.75 -1.25 -19.51
CA ASN A 14 6.95 -2.19 -18.73
C ASN A 14 7.58 -2.47 -17.35
N LEU A 15 8.91 -2.63 -17.31
CA LEU A 15 9.64 -2.79 -16.05
C LEU A 15 9.52 -1.56 -15.14
N SER A 16 9.66 -0.36 -15.69
CA SER A 16 9.52 0.90 -14.95
C SER A 16 8.11 1.03 -14.36
N LYS A 17 7.07 0.77 -15.16
CA LYS A 17 5.69 0.78 -14.69
C LYS A 17 5.47 -0.22 -13.55
N GLY A 18 5.94 -1.46 -13.72
CA GLY A 18 5.83 -2.48 -12.68
C GLY A 18 6.61 -2.14 -11.40
N ALA A 19 7.75 -1.45 -11.52
CA ALA A 19 8.52 -0.98 -10.39
C ALA A 19 7.80 0.17 -9.64
N GLU A 20 7.22 1.11 -10.39
CA GLU A 20 6.45 2.24 -9.86
C GLU A 20 5.20 1.74 -9.10
N GLU A 21 4.39 0.88 -9.72
CA GLU A 21 3.18 0.31 -9.10
C GLU A 21 3.51 -0.44 -7.80
N LYS A 22 4.57 -1.26 -7.80
CA LYS A 22 5.06 -1.95 -6.59
C LYS A 22 5.57 -0.98 -5.53
N GLY A 23 6.23 0.10 -5.95
CA GLY A 23 6.71 1.14 -5.05
C GLY A 23 5.56 1.84 -4.34
N ILE A 24 4.52 2.22 -5.10
CA ILE A 24 3.31 2.85 -4.59
C ILE A 24 2.60 1.93 -3.60
N GLN A 25 2.35 0.67 -3.98
CA GLN A 25 1.67 -0.29 -3.09
C GLN A 25 2.43 -0.47 -1.77
N LYS A 26 3.76 -0.67 -1.82
CA LYS A 26 4.59 -0.78 -0.62
C LYS A 26 4.57 0.49 0.24
N GLY A 27 4.50 1.66 -0.39
CA GLY A 27 4.38 2.93 0.30
C GLY A 27 3.07 3.05 1.06
N ILE A 28 1.96 2.67 0.42
CA ILE A 28 0.62 2.64 1.02
C ILE A 28 0.59 1.65 2.19
N ASP A 29 1.07 0.42 2.01
CA ASP A 29 1.12 -0.60 3.06
C ASP A 29 1.88 -0.10 4.29
N LYS A 30 3.08 0.48 4.08
CA LYS A 30 3.87 1.07 5.17
C LYS A 30 3.17 2.23 5.85
N GLY A 31 2.48 3.08 5.09
CA GLY A 31 1.71 4.21 5.63
C GLY A 31 0.57 3.77 6.53
N ILE A 32 -0.19 2.74 6.11
CA ILE A 32 -1.27 2.15 6.91
C ILE A 32 -0.70 1.57 8.22
N THR A 33 0.36 0.76 8.13
CA THR A 33 1.00 0.15 9.29
C THR A 33 1.51 1.20 10.29
N ALA A 34 2.18 2.25 9.80
CA ALA A 34 2.66 3.34 10.64
C ALA A 34 1.51 4.06 11.35
N MET A 35 0.41 4.36 10.64
CA MET A 35 -0.76 5.02 11.23
C MET A 35 -1.41 4.16 12.32
N ILE A 36 -1.57 2.85 12.07
CA ILE A 36 -2.12 1.91 13.06
C ILE A 36 -1.25 1.89 14.33
N LEU A 37 0.07 1.76 14.18
CA LEU A 37 1.00 1.75 15.31
C LEU A 37 0.91 3.04 16.12
N THR A 38 0.97 4.20 15.48
CA THR A 38 0.84 5.49 16.17
C THR A 38 -0.50 5.63 16.90
N LEU A 39 -1.62 5.20 16.30
CA LEU A 39 -2.92 5.26 16.97
C LEU A 39 -3.01 4.29 18.15
N LYS A 40 -2.42 3.09 18.05
CA LYS A 40 -2.30 2.15 19.19
C LYS A 40 -1.45 2.73 20.32
N GLU A 41 -0.32 3.37 20.01
CA GLU A 41 0.54 4.05 21.01
C GLU A 41 -0.21 5.17 21.75
N LEU A 42 -1.12 5.86 21.05
CA LEU A 42 -2.01 6.86 21.62
C LEU A 42 -3.24 6.27 22.33
N GLN A 43 -3.28 4.94 22.51
CA GLN A 43 -4.36 4.21 23.18
C GLN A 43 -5.75 4.39 22.53
N ILE A 44 -5.78 4.62 21.22
CA ILE A 44 -7.02 4.66 20.46
C ILE A 44 -7.57 3.24 20.32
N SER A 45 -8.87 3.06 20.56
CA SER A 45 -9.54 1.76 20.43
C SER A 45 -9.47 1.22 19.00
N SER A 46 -9.30 -0.10 18.86
CA SER A 46 -9.23 -0.79 17.56
C SER A 46 -10.40 -0.47 16.63
N ASP A 47 -11.63 -0.32 17.14
CA ASP A 47 -12.82 0.01 16.34
C ASP A 47 -12.69 1.38 15.65
N VAL A 48 -12.11 2.36 16.37
CA VAL A 48 -11.86 3.70 15.82
C VAL A 48 -10.72 3.66 14.80
N ILE A 49 -9.66 2.90 15.09
CA ILE A 49 -8.54 2.72 14.15
C ILE A 49 -9.05 2.10 12.85
N LEU A 50 -9.85 1.03 12.93
CA LEU A 50 -10.46 0.33 11.81
C LEU A 50 -11.29 1.29 10.94
N LYS A 51 -12.16 2.09 11.56
CA LYS A 51 -12.93 3.11 10.84
C LYS A 51 -12.03 4.13 10.14
N GLN A 52 -10.98 4.61 10.81
CA GLN A 52 -10.06 5.59 10.24
C GLN A 52 -9.27 5.03 9.04
N ILE A 53 -8.78 3.79 9.09
CA ILE A 53 -8.06 3.20 7.94
C ILE A 53 -8.99 2.94 6.76
N CYS A 54 -10.24 2.50 6.99
CA CYS A 54 -11.24 2.38 5.93
C CYS A 54 -11.51 3.74 5.25
N GLU A 55 -11.74 4.80 6.03
CA GLU A 55 -12.03 6.14 5.51
C GLU A 55 -10.84 6.78 4.79
N LYS A 56 -9.62 6.68 5.36
CA LYS A 56 -8.44 7.39 4.83
C LYS A 56 -7.81 6.69 3.63
N PHE A 57 -7.87 5.37 3.58
CA PHE A 57 -7.23 4.56 2.54
C PHE A 57 -8.23 3.90 1.59
N GLY A 58 -9.53 4.13 1.76
CA GLY A 58 -10.57 3.54 0.91
C GLY A 58 -10.63 2.02 0.99
N LEU A 59 -10.24 1.45 2.14
CA LEU A 59 -10.21 0.00 2.35
C LEU A 59 -11.61 -0.54 2.68
N THR A 60 -11.82 -1.80 2.32
CA THR A 60 -12.93 -2.57 2.88
C THR A 60 -12.63 -2.92 4.33
N GLU A 61 -13.69 -3.17 5.10
CA GLU A 61 -13.57 -3.60 6.50
C GLU A 61 -12.76 -4.89 6.65
N GLU A 62 -12.98 -5.88 5.77
CA GLU A 62 -12.22 -7.13 5.73
C GLU A 62 -10.72 -6.89 5.55
N THR A 63 -10.33 -6.03 4.60
CA THR A 63 -8.92 -5.71 4.37
C THR A 63 -8.32 -4.95 5.55
N ALA A 64 -9.05 -3.99 6.11
CA ALA A 64 -8.65 -3.23 7.28
C ALA A 64 -8.42 -4.11 8.51
N GLU A 65 -9.27 -5.10 8.74
CA GLU A 65 -9.11 -6.09 9.81
C GLU A 65 -7.82 -6.89 9.68
N THR A 66 -7.43 -7.29 8.46
CA THR A 66 -6.18 -8.02 8.22
C THR A 66 -4.97 -7.21 8.66
N TYR A 67 -4.90 -5.92 8.31
CA TYR A 67 -3.81 -5.04 8.78
C TYR A 67 -3.79 -4.95 10.32
N LEU A 68 -4.95 -4.84 10.97
CA LEU A 68 -5.00 -4.78 12.43
C LEU A 68 -4.51 -6.07 13.08
N LYS A 69 -4.88 -7.24 12.53
CA LYS A 69 -4.47 -8.58 13.00
C LYS A 69 -2.96 -8.80 12.84
N GLU A 70 -2.38 -8.38 11.72
CA GLU A 70 -0.93 -8.53 11.45
C GLU A 70 -0.04 -7.66 12.35
N ILE A 71 -0.59 -6.58 12.92
CA ILE A 71 0.11 -5.62 13.80
C ILE A 71 -0.20 -5.91 15.29
N THR A 72 -0.85 -7.03 15.62
CA THR A 72 -1.20 -7.40 17.01
C THR A 72 -0.09 -8.20 17.68
#